data_AF-G3UH35-F1
#
_entry.id   AF-G3UH35-F1
#
_cell.length_a   1.000
_cell.length_b   1.000
_cell.length_c   1.000
_cell.angle_alpha   90.00
_cell.angle_beta   90.00
_cell.angle_gamma   90.00
#
_symmetry.space_group_name_H-M   'P 1'
#
loop_
_entity.id
_entity.type
_entity.pdbx_description
1 polymer ?
#
loop_
_entity_poly.entity_id
_entity_poly.type
_entity_poly.pdbx_seq_one_letter_code
_entity_poly.pdbx_strand_id
1 'polypeptide(L)'
;MAVLSKEYSIMVLTGAVSFMRVAHLAINVAKACKKYKVEYPAMNCKDPENGHLFNCIQRAHRNMLEVYPPLLFLLAVEGVYLLRIASALGLAWIVSYGYYTGEPKKRNRGALGSIALIGLTGTTACSAFQHLGWGLPAKTLVAWC
;
A
#
# COMPACT_ATOMS: atom_id res chain seq x y z
N MET A 1 23.93 -20.92 5.99
CA MET A 1 22.51 -20.64 5.70
C MET A 1 22.05 -19.60 6.70
N ALA A 2 21.72 -18.38 6.26
CA ALA A 2 21.13 -17.38 7.14
C ALA A 2 19.77 -17.93 7.62
N VAL A 3 19.65 -18.26 8.91
CA VAL A 3 18.39 -18.70 9.50
C VAL A 3 17.52 -17.45 9.65
N LEU A 4 16.83 -17.15 8.56
CA LEU A 4 15.88 -16.06 8.45
C LEU A 4 14.73 -16.36 9.42
N SER A 5 14.47 -15.46 10.37
CA SER A 5 13.45 -15.68 11.40
C SER A 5 12.07 -15.89 10.76
N LYS A 6 11.20 -16.67 11.41
CA LYS A 6 9.82 -16.91 10.96
C LYS A 6 9.05 -15.62 10.64
N GLU A 7 9.40 -14.54 11.32
CA GLU A 7 8.79 -13.21 11.18
C GLU A 7 9.16 -12.54 9.86
N TYR A 8 10.38 -12.74 9.38
CA TYR A 8 10.82 -12.20 8.09
C TYR A 8 10.06 -12.84 6.95
N SER A 9 9.79 -14.15 7.02
CA SER A 9 8.95 -14.84 6.04
C SER A 9 7.53 -14.27 5.96
N ILE A 10 6.97 -13.82 7.10
CA ILE A 10 5.65 -13.17 7.13
C ILE A 10 5.70 -11.81 6.43
N MET A 11 6.75 -11.03 6.64
CA MET A 11 6.95 -9.75 5.94
C MET A 11 7.10 -9.94 4.43
N VAL A 12 7.89 -10.92 4.00
CA VAL A 12 8.05 -11.25 2.56
C VAL A 12 6.71 -11.67 1.94
N LEU A 13 5.91 -12.46 2.65
CA LEU A 13 4.56 -12.81 2.23
C LEU A 13 3.66 -11.56 2.11
N THR A 14 3.74 -10.61 3.05
CA THR A 14 3.02 -9.34 2.96
C THR A 14 3.43 -8.54 1.72
N GLY A 15 4.72 -8.50 1.41
CA GLY A 15 5.25 -7.94 0.17
C GLY A 15 4.68 -8.64 -1.08
N ALA A 16 4.65 -9.97 -1.11
CA ALA A 16 4.08 -10.73 -2.22
C ALA A 16 2.56 -10.48 -2.39
N VAL A 17 1.80 -10.46 -1.29
CA VAL A 17 0.37 -10.15 -1.32
C VAL A 17 0.11 -8.73 -1.82
N SER A 18 0.95 -7.76 -1.44
CA SER A 18 0.85 -6.39 -1.94
C SER A 18 1.03 -6.31 -3.46
N PHE A 19 1.95 -7.08 -4.03
CA PHE A 19 2.15 -7.18 -5.48
C PHE A 19 0.94 -7.82 -6.18
N MET A 20 0.42 -8.93 -5.64
CA MET A 20 -0.78 -9.59 -6.18
C MET A 20 -1.98 -8.63 -6.23
N ARG A 21 -2.09 -7.71 -5.27
CA ARG A 21 -3.14 -6.68 -5.25
C ARG A 21 -2.97 -5.65 -6.35
N VAL A 22 -1.75 -5.14 -6.56
CA VAL A 22 -1.45 -4.21 -7.68
C VAL A 22 -1.77 -4.88 -9.02
N ALA A 23 -1.40 -6.15 -9.19
CA ALA A 23 -1.71 -6.95 -10.38
C ALA A 23 -3.22 -7.15 -10.58
N HIS A 24 -3.97 -7.46 -9.52
CA HIS A 24 -5.43 -7.58 -9.58
C HIS A 24 -6.09 -6.28 -10.08
N LEU A 25 -5.60 -5.12 -9.64
CA LEU A 25 -6.09 -3.84 -10.17
C LEU A 25 -5.74 -3.61 -11.63
N ALA A 26 -4.51 -3.94 -12.03
CA ALA A 26 -4.07 -3.81 -13.41
C ALA A 26 -4.97 -4.65 -14.35
N ILE A 27 -5.31 -5.88 -13.94
CA ILE A 27 -6.24 -6.75 -14.68
C ILE A 27 -7.63 -6.13 -14.77
N ASN A 28 -8.13 -5.51 -13.70
CA ASN A 28 -9.44 -4.87 -13.70
C ASN A 28 -9.47 -3.62 -14.59
N VAL A 29 -8.39 -2.83 -14.62
CA VAL A 29 -8.25 -1.73 -15.59
C VAL A 29 -8.23 -2.27 -17.01
N ALA A 30 -7.48 -3.34 -17.30
CA ALA A 30 -7.44 -3.95 -18.63
C ALA A 30 -8.81 -4.48 -19.08
N LYS A 31 -9.57 -5.13 -18.18
CA LYS A 31 -10.96 -5.54 -18.45
C LYS A 31 -11.86 -4.33 -18.71
N ALA A 32 -11.69 -3.25 -17.96
CA ALA A 32 -12.45 -2.02 -18.14
C ALA A 32 -12.11 -1.32 -19.46
N CYS A 33 -10.83 -1.28 -19.88
CA CYS A 33 -10.44 -0.75 -21.18
C CYS A 33 -11.16 -1.49 -22.32
N LYS A 34 -11.26 -2.83 -22.23
CA LYS A 34 -12.01 -3.64 -23.21
C LYS A 34 -13.52 -3.34 -23.16
N LYS A 35 -14.10 -3.24 -21.96
CA LYS A 35 -15.53 -3.00 -21.77
C LYS A 35 -15.97 -1.63 -22.32
N TYR A 36 -15.17 -0.59 -22.10
CA TYR A 36 -15.46 0.78 -22.50
C TYR A 36 -14.79 1.19 -23.82
N LYS A 37 -14.23 0.22 -24.59
CA LYS A 37 -13.57 0.44 -25.88
C LYS A 37 -12.58 1.61 -25.87
N VAL A 38 -11.80 1.72 -24.80
CA VAL A 38 -10.81 2.78 -24.65
C VAL A 38 -9.59 2.40 -25.47
N GLU A 39 -9.35 3.10 -26.58
CA GLU A 39 -8.18 2.91 -27.42
C GLU A 39 -6.92 3.48 -26.76
N TYR A 40 -5.81 2.73 -26.83
CA TYR A 40 -4.51 3.29 -26.47
C TYR A 40 -4.12 4.40 -27.47
N PRO A 41 -3.58 5.56 -27.04
CA PRO A 41 -3.00 5.86 -25.73
C PRO A 41 -3.95 6.55 -24.72
N ALA A 42 -5.26 6.56 -24.96
CA ALA A 42 -6.19 7.27 -24.08
C ALA A 42 -6.26 6.61 -22.69
N MET A 43 -5.90 7.37 -21.66
CA MET A 43 -5.88 6.89 -20.27
C MET A 43 -7.23 7.06 -19.55
N ASN A 44 -8.04 8.01 -20.01
CA ASN A 44 -9.34 8.34 -19.45
C ASN A 44 -10.40 8.21 -20.56
N CYS A 45 -11.60 7.79 -20.19
CA CYS A 45 -12.74 7.75 -21.09
C CYS A 45 -13.48 9.10 -21.02
N LYS A 46 -13.83 9.66 -22.19
CA LYS A 46 -14.54 10.94 -22.32
C LYS A 46 -16.05 10.78 -22.52
N ASP A 47 -16.54 9.53 -22.57
CA ASP A 47 -17.96 9.27 -22.78
C ASP A 47 -18.80 9.76 -21.59
N PRO A 48 -19.86 10.56 -21.82
CA PRO A 48 -20.62 11.21 -20.76
C PRO A 48 -21.43 10.22 -19.90
N GLU A 49 -21.88 9.09 -20.46
CA GLU A 49 -22.72 8.13 -19.73
C GLU A 49 -21.89 7.18 -18.84
N ASN A 50 -20.80 6.64 -19.39
CA ASN A 50 -20.07 5.51 -18.80
C ASN A 50 -18.60 5.79 -18.50
N GLY A 51 -18.04 6.89 -19.00
CA GLY A 51 -16.63 7.21 -18.85
C GLY A 51 -16.20 7.51 -17.42
N HIS A 52 -17.12 8.01 -16.59
CA HIS A 52 -16.85 8.29 -15.18
C HIS A 52 -16.49 7.02 -14.38
N LEU A 53 -17.14 5.88 -14.64
CA LEU A 53 -16.86 4.60 -14.00
C LEU A 53 -15.45 4.11 -14.33
N PHE A 54 -15.07 4.17 -15.61
CA PHE A 54 -13.73 3.84 -16.05
C PHE A 54 -12.69 4.73 -15.36
N ASN A 55 -12.92 6.05 -15.36
CA ASN A 55 -12.01 7.02 -14.74
C ASN A 55 -11.84 6.79 -13.24
N CYS A 56 -12.90 6.38 -12.52
CA CYS A 56 -12.80 5.99 -11.11
C CYS A 56 -11.91 4.76 -10.90
N ILE A 57 -12.08 3.71 -11.70
CA ILE A 57 -11.24 2.48 -11.62
C ILE A 57 -9.78 2.82 -11.95
N GLN A 58 -9.56 3.63 -12.98
CA GLN A 58 -8.25 4.13 -13.41
C GLN A 58 -7.56 4.95 -12.31
N ARG A 59 -8.29 5.87 -11.65
CA ARG A 59 -7.74 6.68 -10.55
C ARG A 59 -7.44 5.82 -9.32
N ALA A 60 -8.24 4.80 -9.04
CA ALA A 60 -7.97 3.83 -7.97
C ALA A 60 -6.62 3.13 -8.18
N HIS A 61 -6.38 2.64 -9.40
CA HIS A 61 -5.14 1.96 -9.75
C HIS A 61 -3.94 2.90 -9.68
N ARG A 62 -4.06 4.10 -10.25
CA ARG A 62 -3.00 5.12 -10.17
C ARG A 62 -2.67 5.53 -8.75
N ASN A 63 -3.67 5.82 -7.92
CA ASN A 63 -3.44 6.18 -6.51
C ASN A 63 -2.65 5.09 -5.77
N MET A 64 -2.85 3.82 -6.15
CA MET A 64 -2.18 2.71 -5.49
C MET A 64 -0.79 2.49 -6.05
N LEU A 65 -0.54 2.77 -7.34
CA LEU A 65 0.81 2.86 -7.89
C LEU A 65 1.61 4.06 -7.37
N GLU A 66 0.97 5.19 -7.05
CA GLU A 66 1.62 6.36 -6.45
C GLU A 66 2.14 6.05 -5.04
N VAL A 67 1.44 5.20 -4.28
CA VAL A 67 1.77 4.88 -2.87
C VAL A 67 2.57 3.57 -2.72
N TYR A 68 2.60 2.72 -3.76
CA TYR A 68 3.26 1.42 -3.71
C TYR A 68 4.80 1.48 -3.55
N PRO A 69 5.55 2.31 -4.29
CA PRO A 69 7.00 2.41 -4.11
C PRO A 69 7.41 2.90 -2.72
N PRO A 70 6.79 3.95 -2.15
CA PRO A 70 7.05 4.35 -0.76
C PRO A 70 6.75 3.23 0.24
N LEU A 71 5.65 2.49 0.07
CA LEU A 71 5.31 1.37 0.95
C LEU A 71 6.37 0.26 0.90
N LEU A 72 6.83 -0.13 -0.29
CA LEU A 72 7.88 -1.13 -0.44
C LEU A 72 9.20 -0.68 0.18
N PHE A 73 9.55 0.60 0.01
CA PHE A 73 10.74 1.17 0.63
C PHE A 73 10.68 1.11 2.15
N LEU A 74 9.58 1.58 2.75
CA LEU A 74 9.39 1.57 4.20
C LEU A 74 9.38 0.13 4.75
N LEU A 75 8.68 -0.80 4.09
CA LEU A 75 8.70 -2.22 4.44
C LEU A 75 10.12 -2.80 4.40
N ALA A 76 10.90 -2.50 3.35
CA ALA A 76 12.27 -2.99 3.21
C ALA A 76 13.21 -2.44 4.30
N VAL A 77 13.07 -1.17 4.67
CA VAL A 77 13.85 -0.53 5.73
C VAL A 77 13.50 -1.07 7.11
N GLU A 78 12.21 -1.34 7.38
CA GLU A 78 11.75 -1.87 8.67
C GLU A 78 12.00 -3.37 8.86
N GLY A 79 12.31 -4.10 7.78
CA GLY A 79 12.45 -5.55 7.74
C GLY A 79 13.59 -6.14 8.58
N VAL A 80 14.31 -5.32 9.34
CA VAL A 80 15.39 -5.74 10.24
C VAL A 80 15.02 -5.59 11.73
N TYR A 81 14.07 -4.70 12.09
CA TYR A 81 13.85 -4.32 13.49
C TYR A 81 12.40 -4.35 13.96
N LEU A 82 11.41 -4.10 13.09
CA LEU A 82 9.99 -3.97 13.47
C LEU A 82 9.07 -4.83 12.58
N LEU A 83 9.49 -6.07 12.30
CA LEU A 83 8.86 -6.95 11.29
C LEU A 83 7.35 -7.17 11.52
N ARG A 84 6.91 -7.30 12.78
CA ARG A 84 5.49 -7.54 13.12
C ARG A 84 4.62 -6.31 12.85
N ILE A 85 5.07 -5.14 13.29
CA ILE A 85 4.33 -3.87 13.12
C ILE A 85 4.30 -3.49 11.65
N ALA A 86 5.44 -3.57 10.96
CA ALA A 86 5.57 -3.33 9.53
C ALA A 86 4.61 -4.23 8.72
N SER A 87 4.56 -5.53 9.05
CA SER A 87 3.66 -6.48 8.38
C SER A 87 2.19 -6.19 8.66
N ALA A 88 1.83 -5.84 9.91
CA ALA A 88 0.45 -5.50 10.25
C ALA A 88 -0.03 -4.23 9.54
N LEU A 89 0.81 -3.19 9.49
CA LEU A 89 0.51 -1.94 8.79
C LEU A 89 0.47 -2.13 7.27
N GLY A 90 1.36 -2.96 6.71
CA GLY A 90 1.32 -3.35 5.30
C GLY A 90 0.05 -4.09 4.91
N LEU A 91 -0.43 -5.01 5.76
CA LEU A 91 -1.71 -5.70 5.57
C LEU A 91 -2.90 -4.73 5.72
N ALA A 92 -2.85 -3.81 6.68
CA ALA A 92 -3.87 -2.78 6.85
C ALA A 92 -3.98 -1.89 5.59
N TRP A 93 -2.84 -1.53 4.99
CA TRP A 93 -2.82 -0.81 3.71
C TRP A 93 -3.42 -1.63 2.56
N ILE A 94 -3.10 -2.93 2.48
CA ILE A 94 -3.69 -3.84 1.47
C ILE A 94 -5.23 -3.89 1.54
N VAL A 95 -5.81 -3.81 2.74
CA VAL A 95 -7.27 -3.86 2.96
C VAL A 95 -7.94 -2.49 2.71
N SER A 96 -7.19 -1.40 2.75
CA SER A 96 -7.68 -0.02 2.64
C SER A 96 -8.09 0.41 1.21
N TYR A 97 -9.10 -0.26 0.63
CA TYR A 97 -9.64 0.10 -0.69
C TYR A 97 -11.05 0.71 -0.64
N GLY A 98 -11.22 1.84 -1.34
CA GLY A 98 -12.48 2.60 -1.39
C GLY A 98 -13.06 2.92 -2.77
N TYR A 99 -12.43 2.49 -3.89
CA TYR A 99 -12.80 3.01 -5.22
C TYR A 99 -13.48 2.02 -6.19
N TYR A 100 -13.61 0.74 -5.84
CA TYR A 100 -14.12 -0.27 -6.79
C TYR A 100 -15.62 -0.17 -7.10
N THR A 101 -16.37 0.59 -6.31
CA THR A 101 -17.83 0.70 -6.41
C THR A 101 -18.33 1.81 -7.33
N GLY A 102 -17.45 2.58 -7.99
CA GLY A 102 -17.84 3.69 -8.89
C GLY A 102 -18.38 4.94 -8.18
N GLU A 103 -18.67 4.86 -6.87
CA GLU A 103 -19.07 6.00 -6.06
C GLU A 103 -17.86 6.70 -5.41
N PRO A 104 -17.66 8.01 -5.61
CA PRO A 104 -16.56 8.76 -5.00
C PRO A 104 -16.67 8.87 -3.47
N LYS A 105 -17.88 8.74 -2.90
CA LYS A 105 -18.12 8.82 -1.45
C LYS A 105 -17.59 7.63 -0.65
N LYS A 106 -17.36 6.47 -1.30
CA LYS A 106 -16.77 5.27 -0.65
C LYS A 106 -15.24 5.37 -0.43
N ARG A 107 -14.65 6.53 -0.76
CA ARG A 107 -13.24 6.90 -0.54
C ARG A 107 -12.76 6.79 0.91
N ASN A 108 -13.64 6.87 1.92
CA ASN A 108 -13.24 6.85 3.34
C ASN A 108 -12.41 5.62 3.74
N ARG A 109 -12.58 4.48 3.07
CA ARG A 109 -11.73 3.29 3.32
C ARG A 109 -10.26 3.49 2.94
N GLY A 110 -9.95 4.42 2.04
CA GLY A 110 -8.58 4.80 1.71
C GLY A 110 -7.88 5.63 2.79
N ALA A 111 -8.62 6.26 3.71
CA ALA A 111 -8.03 6.97 4.85
C ALA A 111 -7.28 6.02 5.78
N LEU A 112 -7.74 4.76 5.92
CA LEU A 112 -7.03 3.72 6.65
C LEU A 112 -5.64 3.44 6.03
N GLY A 113 -5.53 3.51 4.71
CA GLY A 113 -4.26 3.35 4.00
C GLY A 113 -3.31 4.51 4.26
N SER A 114 -3.83 5.73 4.29
CA SER A 114 -3.03 6.91 4.67
C SER A 114 -2.55 6.84 6.12
N ILE A 115 -3.39 6.40 7.05
CA ILE A 115 -3.02 6.19 8.45
C ILE A 115 -1.93 5.11 8.57
N ALA A 116 -2.08 3.99 7.85
CA ALA A 116 -1.08 2.93 7.83
C ALA A 116 0.27 3.44 7.32
N LEU A 117 0.28 4.24 6.24
CA LEU A 117 1.50 4.80 5.66
C LEU A 117 2.18 5.81 6.59
N ILE A 118 1.40 6.66 7.27
CA ILE A 118 1.92 7.60 8.28
C ILE A 118 2.50 6.82 9.47
N GLY A 119 1.81 5.74 9.89
CA GLY A 119 2.31 4.82 10.92
C GLY A 119 3.68 4.25 10.56
N LEU A 120 3.81 3.66 9.36
CA LEU A 120 5.07 3.13 8.80
C LEU A 120 6.16 4.20 8.74
N THR A 121 5.82 5.41 8.29
CA THR A 121 6.80 6.50 8.20
C THR A 121 7.26 6.93 9.61
N GLY A 122 6.33 6.97 10.57
CA GLY A 122 6.62 7.31 11.97
C GLY A 122 7.50 6.28 12.65
N THR A 123 7.23 4.98 12.45
CA THR A 123 8.07 3.89 12.99
C THR A 123 9.46 3.91 12.39
N THR A 124 9.57 4.12 11.07
CA THR A 124 10.87 4.27 10.39
C THR A 124 11.66 5.48 10.92
N ALA A 125 11.01 6.63 11.11
CA ALA A 125 11.65 7.83 11.66
C ALA A 125 12.14 7.60 13.11
N CYS A 126 11.32 6.98 13.96
CA CYS A 126 11.71 6.61 15.32
C CYS A 126 12.92 5.68 15.35
N SER A 127 12.96 4.66 14.50
CA SER A 127 14.12 3.77 14.37
C SER A 127 15.36 4.54 13.92
N ALA A 128 15.24 5.47 12.96
CA ALA A 128 16.36 6.31 12.52
C ALA A 128 16.91 7.19 13.65
N PHE A 129 16.04 7.83 14.46
CA PHE A 129 16.48 8.62 15.62
C PHE A 129 17.17 7.77 16.69
N GLN A 130 16.74 6.52 16.89
CA GLN A 130 17.43 5.57 17.77
C GLN A 130 18.82 5.22 17.26
N HIS A 131 18.98 4.98 15.95
CA HIS A 131 20.29 4.72 15.35
C HIS A 131 21.26 5.90 15.45
N LEU A 132 20.75 7.14 15.42
CA LEU A 132 21.54 8.36 15.59
C LEU A 132 21.82 8.70 17.07
N GLY A 133 21.26 7.95 18.02
CA GLY A 133 21.41 8.22 19.45
C GLY A 133 20.73 9.52 19.90
N TRP A 134 19.81 10.07 19.10
CA TRP A 134 19.16 11.36 19.32
C TRP A 134 17.81 11.26 20.06
N GLY A 135 17.37 10.06 20.51
CA GLY A 135 16.03 9.82 21.09
C GLY A 135 15.95 8.90 22.32
N LEU A 136 14.85 9.05 23.07
CA LEU A 136 14.43 8.48 24.38
C LEU A 136 14.89 7.05 24.74
N PRO A 137 15.04 6.72 26.04
CA PRO A 137 15.68 5.49 26.53
C PRO A 137 15.05 4.21 25.97
N ALA A 138 15.91 3.30 25.50
CA ALA A 138 15.66 2.06 24.76
C ALA A 138 14.65 1.05 25.35
N LYS A 139 14.07 1.31 26.52
CA LYS A 139 13.25 0.34 27.28
C LYS A 139 11.75 0.36 26.93
N THR A 140 11.23 1.37 26.24
CA THR A 140 9.78 1.50 26.01
C THR A 140 9.28 1.00 24.65
N LEU A 141 10.13 0.92 23.62
CA LEU A 141 9.69 0.44 22.28
C LEU A 141 9.85 -1.08 22.09
N VAL A 142 10.84 -1.70 22.74
CA VAL A 142 11.03 -3.17 22.72
C VAL A 142 9.87 -3.90 23.42
N ALA A 143 9.13 -3.21 24.29
CA ALA A 143 7.93 -3.76 24.94
C ALA A 143 6.73 -3.95 23.99
N TRP A 144 6.81 -3.46 22.74
CA TRP A 144 5.79 -3.63 21.71
C TRP A 144 6.25 -4.49 20.52
N CYS A 145 7.44 -5.11 20.58
CA CYS A 145 7.90 -6.16 19.65
C CYS A 145 7.33 -7.54 20.02
#